data_AF-A0A2K5P9R8-F1
#
_entry.id   AF-A0A2K5P9R8-F1
#
_cell.length_a   1.000
_cell.length_b   1.000
_cell.length_c   1.000
_cell.angle_alpha   90.00
_cell.angle_beta   90.00
_cell.angle_gamma   90.00
#
_symmetry.space_group_name_H-M   'P 1'
#
loop_
_entity.id
_entity.type
_entity.pdbx_description
1 polymer ?
#
loop_
_entity_poly.entity_id
_entity_poly.type
_entity_poly.pdbx_seq_one_letter_code
_entity_poly.pdbx_strand_id
1 'polypeptide(L)'
;MNRRRKFLLASVLALQNSSFIYPSCQKCLSRLIVVSKRSNCPKCGSTGESGNANYRYKLSLKVAESNKLILKTSLDKVQRTITTYSNALSTKENPKH
;
A
#
# COMPACT_ATOMS: atom_id res chain seq x y z
N MET A 1 7.37 -13.75 -17.74
CA MET A 1 8.13 -12.60 -17.18
C MET A 1 9.61 -12.87 -17.39
N ASN A 2 10.25 -12.28 -18.40
CA ASN A 2 11.66 -12.54 -18.73
C ASN A 2 12.46 -11.23 -18.94
N ARG A 3 12.32 -10.26 -18.01
CA ARG A 3 13.18 -9.06 -17.97
C ARG A 3 14.19 -9.24 -16.84
N ARG A 4 15.47 -9.39 -17.19
CA ARG A 4 16.58 -9.37 -16.23
C ARG A 4 16.45 -8.11 -15.36
N ARG A 5 16.18 -8.30 -14.07
CA ARG A 5 16.18 -7.20 -13.09
C ARG A 5 17.64 -6.86 -12.81
N LYS A 6 17.98 -5.58 -12.86
CA LYS A 6 19.31 -5.07 -12.51
C LYS A 6 19.18 -4.19 -11.26
N PHE A 7 20.14 -4.30 -10.35
CA PHE A 7 20.25 -3.34 -9.25
C PHE A 7 20.69 -1.99 -9.81
N LEU A 8 20.05 -0.94 -9.29
CA LEU A 8 20.29 0.44 -9.68
C LEU A 8 20.82 1.18 -8.46
N LEU A 9 21.95 1.86 -8.61
CA LEU A 9 22.38 2.87 -7.64
C LEU A 9 21.80 4.20 -8.10
N ALA A 10 20.86 4.74 -7.34
CA ALA A 10 20.13 5.94 -7.72
C ALA A 10 19.70 6.76 -6.51
N SER A 11 19.54 8.06 -6.72
CA SER A 11 18.98 8.98 -5.72
C SER A 11 17.47 9.09 -5.90
N VAL A 12 16.72 9.06 -4.80
CA VAL A 12 15.27 9.32 -4.81
C VAL A 12 15.06 10.82 -4.87
N LEU A 13 14.34 11.28 -5.90
CA LEU A 13 14.08 12.71 -6.12
C LEU A 13 12.70 13.12 -5.60
N ALA A 14 11.69 12.28 -5.75
CA ALA A 14 10.33 12.60 -5.32
C ALA A 14 9.45 11.35 -5.12
N LEU A 15 8.47 11.47 -4.22
CA LEU A 15 7.31 10.58 -4.11
C LEU A 15 6.23 11.06 -5.10
N GLN A 16 5.68 10.13 -5.89
CA GLN A 16 4.72 10.49 -6.96
C GLN A 16 3.26 10.24 -6.60
N ASN A 17 2.97 9.40 -5.61
CA ASN A 17 1.61 9.05 -5.24
C ASN A 17 1.26 9.65 -3.90
N SER A 18 0.11 10.32 -3.82
CA SER A 18 -0.50 10.77 -2.56
C SER A 18 -1.13 9.60 -1.78
N SER A 19 -1.68 8.60 -2.49
CA SER A 19 -2.23 7.38 -1.90
C SER A 19 -1.30 6.19 -2.15
N PHE A 20 -0.43 5.91 -1.17
CA PHE A 20 0.54 4.81 -1.23
C PHE A 20 0.16 3.61 -0.37
N ILE A 21 -0.86 3.72 0.49
CA ILE A 21 -1.35 2.62 1.34
C ILE A 21 -2.64 2.06 0.73
N TYR A 22 -2.76 0.74 0.64
CA TYR A 22 -4.00 0.10 0.20
C TYR A 22 -4.29 -1.21 0.96
N PRO A 23 -5.57 -1.53 1.19
CA PRO A 23 -5.95 -2.78 1.82
C PRO A 23 -5.68 -3.97 0.89
N SER A 24 -5.23 -5.07 1.47
CA SER A 24 -4.73 -6.25 0.78
C SER A 24 -5.22 -7.53 1.45
N CYS A 25 -5.45 -8.55 0.63
CA CYS A 25 -5.96 -9.83 1.08
C CYS A 25 -4.89 -10.56 1.88
N GLN A 26 -5.25 -11.08 3.06
CA GLN A 26 -4.32 -11.86 3.87
C GLN A 26 -3.85 -13.14 3.16
N LYS A 27 -4.69 -13.76 2.30
CA LYS A 27 -4.37 -15.02 1.63
C LYS A 27 -3.52 -14.85 0.36
N CYS A 28 -3.94 -13.97 -0.55
CA CYS A 28 -3.31 -13.85 -1.88
C CYS A 28 -2.65 -12.49 -2.15
N LEU A 29 -2.62 -11.62 -1.13
CA LEU A 29 -1.97 -10.30 -1.14
C LEU A 29 -2.49 -9.31 -2.20
N SER A 30 -3.51 -9.67 -2.99
CA SER A 30 -4.12 -8.74 -3.94
C SER A 30 -4.86 -7.61 -3.21
N ARG A 31 -5.07 -6.49 -3.90
CA ARG A 31 -5.88 -5.39 -3.38
C ARG A 31 -7.30 -5.87 -3.02
N LEU A 32 -7.77 -5.50 -1.83
CA LEU A 32 -9.14 -5.74 -1.39
C LEU A 32 -10.06 -4.63 -1.89
N ILE A 33 -11.31 -4.98 -2.14
CA ILE A 33 -12.40 -4.01 -2.22
C ILE A 33 -13.00 -3.94 -0.81
N VAL A 34 -13.11 -2.73 -0.26
CA VAL A 34 -13.67 -2.49 1.07
C VAL A 34 -14.98 -1.72 0.89
N VAL A 35 -16.08 -2.32 1.31
CA VAL A 35 -17.43 -1.73 1.27
C VAL A 35 -17.93 -1.64 2.71
N SER A 36 -17.95 -0.43 3.24
CA SER A 36 -18.36 -0.14 4.62
C SER A 36 -17.55 -0.96 5.65
N LYS A 37 -18.17 -1.98 6.27
CA LYS A 37 -17.57 -2.83 7.30
C LYS A 37 -17.06 -4.19 6.79
N ARG A 38 -17.22 -4.49 5.50
CA ARG A 38 -16.82 -5.75 4.89
C ARG A 38 -15.78 -5.53 3.81
N SER A 39 -14.90 -6.51 3.66
CA SER A 39 -13.89 -6.56 2.61
C SER A 39 -14.08 -7.84 1.80
N ASN A 40 -13.94 -7.74 0.49
CA ASN A 40 -13.98 -8.86 -0.43
C ASN A 40 -12.74 -8.83 -1.34
N CYS A 41 -12.15 -10.01 -1.51
CA CYS A 41 -11.01 -10.18 -2.38
C CYS A 41 -11.48 -10.62 -3.77
N PRO A 42 -11.38 -9.78 -4.81
CA PRO A 42 -11.84 -10.14 -6.15
C PRO A 42 -11.02 -11.29 -6.77
N LYS A 43 -9.79 -11.52 -6.29
CA LYS A 43 -8.90 -12.56 -6.84
C LYS A 43 -9.17 -13.97 -6.29
N CYS A 44 -9.49 -14.11 -5.01
CA CYS A 44 -9.60 -15.42 -4.35
C CYS A 44 -10.91 -15.60 -3.56
N GLY A 45 -11.85 -14.66 -3.66
CA GLY A 45 -13.16 -14.74 -3.00
C GLY A 45 -13.16 -14.55 -1.48
N SER A 46 -12.00 -14.38 -0.83
CA SER A 46 -11.93 -14.20 0.63
C SER A 46 -12.75 -12.99 1.07
N THR A 47 -13.61 -13.19 2.06
CA THR A 47 -14.35 -12.13 2.75
C THR A 47 -13.79 -11.92 4.15
N GLY A 48 -13.88 -10.71 4.67
CA GLY A 48 -13.49 -10.41 6.05
C GLY A 48 -14.03 -9.06 6.50
N GLU A 49 -13.90 -8.76 7.79
CA GLU A 49 -14.26 -7.44 8.33
C GLU A 49 -13.22 -6.39 7.93
N SER A 50 -13.67 -5.15 7.69
CA SER A 50 -12.81 -4.06 7.21
C SER A 50 -11.70 -3.70 8.21
N GLY A 51 -11.92 -3.90 9.51
CA GLY A 51 -10.94 -3.64 10.58
C GLY A 51 -9.74 -4.59 10.59
N ASN A 52 -9.84 -5.75 9.94
CA ASN A 52 -8.82 -6.81 9.93
C ASN A 52 -8.07 -6.91 8.60
N ALA A 53 -8.23 -5.92 7.71
CA ALA A 53 -7.52 -5.90 6.44
C ALA A 53 -6.01 -5.69 6.66
N ASN A 54 -5.18 -6.50 5.99
CA ASN A 54 -3.74 -6.20 5.90
C ASN A 54 -3.54 -5.02 4.97
N TYR A 55 -2.60 -4.13 5.27
CA TYR A 55 -2.28 -3.01 4.39
C TYR A 55 -0.93 -3.22 3.69
N ARG A 56 -0.83 -2.74 2.45
CA ARG A 56 0.40 -2.78 1.65
C ARG A 56 0.75 -1.40 1.12
N TYR A 57 2.05 -1.19 0.93
CA TYR A 57 2.59 0.04 0.37
C TYR A 57 2.88 -0.13 -1.12
N LYS A 58 2.30 0.74 -1.95
CA LYS A 58 2.65 0.91 -3.36
C LYS A 58 3.22 2.31 -3.56
N LEU A 59 4.53 2.42 -3.42
CA LEU A 59 5.25 3.67 -3.64
C LEU A 59 5.60 3.79 -5.12
N SER A 60 5.32 4.96 -5.70
CA SER A 60 5.87 5.36 -6.98
C SER A 60 6.90 6.45 -6.74
N LEU A 61 8.12 6.21 -7.18
CA LEU A 61 9.26 7.08 -6.96
C LEU A 61 9.76 7.63 -8.29
N LYS A 62 10.16 8.91 -8.27
CA LYS A 62 11.04 9.50 -9.26
C LYS A 62 12.47 9.32 -8.76
N VAL A 63 13.32 8.68 -9.55
CA VAL A 63 14.72 8.44 -9.18
C VAL A 63 15.66 8.94 -10.27
N ALA A 64 16.91 9.21 -9.93
CA ALA A 64 17.95 9.57 -10.87
C ALA A 64 19.18 8.67 -10.73
N GLU A 65 19.68 8.18 -11.85
CA GLU A 65 20.95 7.45 -11.95
C GLU A 65 21.90 8.30 -12.81
N SER A 66 23.01 8.77 -12.24
CA SER A 66 24.11 9.45 -12.98
C SER A 66 23.63 10.41 -14.08
N ASN A 67 22.78 11.38 -13.71
CA ASN A 67 22.17 12.41 -14.57
C ASN A 67 21.06 11.96 -15.53
N LYS A 68 20.63 10.69 -15.48
CA LYS A 68 19.44 10.20 -16.18
C LYS A 68 18.25 10.12 -15.22
N LEU A 69 17.19 10.86 -15.56
CA LEU A 69 15.92 10.80 -14.83
C LEU A 69 15.16 9.52 -15.20
N ILE A 70 14.92 8.67 -14.20
CA ILE A 70 14.07 7.49 -14.33
C ILE A 70 12.72 7.84 -13.71
N LEU A 71 11.76 8.12 -14.57
CA LEU A 71 10.54 8.81 -14.18
C LEU A 71 9.55 7.97 -13.38
N LYS A 72 9.61 6.63 -13.41
CA LYS A 72 8.68 5.78 -12.65
C LYS A 72 9.32 4.47 -12.22
N THR A 73 9.54 4.29 -10.93
CA THR A 73 9.72 2.97 -10.32
C THR A 73 8.59 2.71 -9.34
N SER A 74 7.89 1.57 -9.48
CA SER A 74 6.89 1.13 -8.51
C SER A 74 7.52 0.10 -7.58
N LEU A 75 7.63 0.45 -6.30
CA LEU A 75 8.03 -0.48 -5.26
C LEU A 75 6.79 -0.97 -4.52
N ASP A 76 6.65 -2.28 -4.48
CA ASP A 76 5.66 -2.95 -3.65
C ASP A 76 6.41 -3.62 -2.50
N LYS A 77 6.38 -2.99 -1.31
CA LYS A 77 6.96 -3.59 -0.11
C LYS A 77 5.83 -4.26 0.68
N VAL A 78 6.01 -5.55 0.94
CA VAL A 78 5.14 -6.35 1.81
C VAL A 78 5.79 -6.39 3.19
N GLN A 79 5.34 -5.57 4.15
CA GLN A 79 5.55 -5.93 5.55
C GLN A 79 4.60 -5.23 6.54
N ARG A 80 3.93 -6.10 7.33
CA ARG A 80 3.26 -5.96 8.63
C ARG A 80 1.83 -5.41 8.73
N THR A 81 1.05 -6.21 9.46
CA THR A 81 -0.24 -5.94 10.09
C THR A 81 -0.17 -4.61 10.83
N ILE A 82 -0.98 -3.65 10.41
CA ILE A 82 -1.14 -2.37 11.09
C ILE A 82 -2.13 -2.60 12.23
N THR A 83 -1.65 -2.92 13.43
CA THR A 83 -2.49 -3.04 14.63
C THR A 83 -2.73 -1.70 15.34
N THR A 84 -2.07 -0.61 14.92
CA THR A 84 -2.07 0.66 15.67
C THR A 84 -2.71 1.85 14.96
N TYR A 85 -2.92 1.83 13.64
CA TYR A 85 -3.53 2.98 12.94
C TYR A 85 -5.06 3.01 13.03
N SER A 86 -5.71 1.87 13.28
CA SER A 86 -7.16 1.79 13.48
C SER A 86 -7.61 2.49 14.78
N ASN A 87 -6.74 2.56 15.79
CA ASN A 87 -7.04 3.24 17.06
C ASN A 87 -6.86 4.76 16.99
N ALA A 88 -6.13 5.29 16.00
CA ALA A 88 -5.88 6.72 15.86
C ALA A 88 -7.05 7.49 15.20
N LEU A 89 -7.95 6.78 14.50
CA LEU A 89 -9.17 7.36 13.91
C LEU A 89 -10.39 7.21 14.81
N SER A 90 -10.40 6.28 15.77
CA SER A 90 -11.52 6.08 16.70
C SER A 90 -11.53 7.04 17.89
N THR A 91 -10.50 7.87 18.09
CA THR A 91 -10.42 8.85 19.19
C THR A 91 -10.80 10.28 18.78
N LYS A 92 -11.31 10.48 17.55
CA LYS A 92 -11.71 11.80 17.03
C LYS A 92 -13.21 12.07 17.05
N GLU A 93 -14.05 11.20 17.63
CA GLU A 93 -15.49 11.47 17.80
C GLU A 93 -15.85 11.82 19.25
N ASN A 94 -16.32 13.08 19.39
CA ASN A 94 -16.99 13.77 20.51
C ASN A 94 -16.14 14.46 21.60
N PRO A 95 -15.92 15.79 21.48
CA PRO A 95 -16.08 16.67 22.64
C PRO A 95 -17.58 16.74 22.97
N LYS A 96 -17.97 16.24 24.16
CA LYS A 96 -19.29 16.50 24.72
C LYS A 96 -19.40 18.02 25.00
N HIS A 97 -20.43 18.65 24.43
CA HIS A 97 -20.88 19.98 24.83
C HIS A 97 -21.68 19.88 26.13
#